data_AF-A0A496U2F4-F1
#
_entry.id   AF-A0A496U2F4-F1
#
_cell.length_a   1.000
_cell.length_b   1.000
_cell.length_c   1.000
_cell.angle_alpha   90.00
_cell.angle_beta   90.00
_cell.angle_gamma   90.00
#
_symmetry.space_group_name_H-M   'P 1'
#
loop_
_entity.id
_entity.type
_entity.pdbx_description
1 polymer ?
#
loop_
_entity_poly.entity_id
_entity_poly.type
_entity_poly.pdbx_seq_one_letter_code
_entity_poly.pdbx_strand_id
1 'polypeptide(L)'
;ASIREVTVPKRKISLSTSKSKKTESKPLISLSGPLAKRKIVKKYSPRYPAWALREGAEGTVSLKFWVSTDGHVKSNIVILKSSGYPELDRAAINALKMWIFEPGSKEEWGILTVIFQLI
;
A
#
# COMPACT_ATOMS: atom_id res chain seq x y z
N ALA A 1 12.70 -30.55 39.53
CA ALA A 1 12.34 -31.03 38.17
C ALA A 1 10.82 -31.20 38.12
N SER A 2 10.03 -30.76 37.15
CA SER A 2 10.27 -30.51 35.73
C SER A 2 9.29 -29.45 35.25
N ILE A 3 9.79 -28.50 34.46
CA ILE A 3 9.03 -27.55 33.66
C ILE A 3 8.27 -28.34 32.58
N ARG A 4 7.04 -27.96 32.23
CA ARG A 4 6.41 -28.35 30.96
C ARG A 4 5.83 -27.11 30.28
N GLU A 5 6.51 -26.73 29.23
CA GLU A 5 6.21 -25.63 28.31
C GLU A 5 4.91 -25.89 27.55
N VAL A 6 3.95 -24.99 27.66
CA VAL A 6 2.76 -24.98 26.80
C VAL A 6 3.12 -24.23 25.52
N THR A 7 3.51 -24.99 24.50
CA THR A 7 3.77 -24.48 23.15
C THR A 7 2.44 -24.21 22.44
N VAL A 8 2.16 -22.94 22.14
CA VAL A 8 1.03 -22.52 21.32
C VAL A 8 1.45 -22.60 19.83
N PRO A 9 0.69 -23.29 18.96
CA PRO A 9 1.12 -23.54 17.58
C PRO A 9 1.06 -22.27 16.70
N LYS A 10 2.15 -22.08 15.96
CA LYS A 10 2.34 -21.06 14.91
C LYS A 10 1.31 -21.25 13.78
N ARG A 11 0.36 -20.33 13.64
CA ARG A 11 -0.51 -20.26 12.45
C ARG A 11 0.29 -19.69 11.27
N LYS A 12 0.73 -20.59 10.39
CA LYS A 12 1.20 -20.25 9.04
C LYS A 12 0.05 -19.61 8.27
N ILE A 13 0.22 -18.35 7.84
CA ILE A 13 -0.49 -17.82 6.68
C ILE A 13 0.54 -17.73 5.55
N SER A 14 0.57 -18.77 4.74
CA SER A 14 1.19 -18.78 3.43
C SER A 14 0.12 -18.43 2.41
N LEU A 15 0.31 -17.34 1.66
CA LEU A 15 -0.18 -17.18 0.28
C LEU A 15 0.68 -16.11 -0.40
N SER A 16 1.83 -16.57 -0.86
CA SER A 16 2.62 -15.99 -1.93
C SER A 16 1.80 -15.90 -3.22
N THR A 17 1.70 -14.71 -3.82
CA THR A 17 1.67 -14.58 -5.29
C THR A 17 2.60 -13.46 -5.73
N SER A 18 3.64 -13.92 -6.41
CA SER A 18 4.75 -13.23 -7.05
C SER A 18 4.29 -12.41 -8.27
N LYS A 19 4.88 -11.22 -8.48
CA LYS A 19 5.54 -10.91 -9.77
C LYS A 19 6.58 -9.77 -9.67
N SER A 20 7.83 -10.21 -9.68
CA SER A 20 9.12 -9.61 -10.06
C SER A 20 9.12 -8.37 -10.99
N LYS A 21 9.90 -7.33 -10.63
CA LYS A 21 11.14 -6.87 -11.33
C LYS A 21 11.56 -5.45 -10.92
N LYS A 22 12.90 -5.27 -10.84
CA LYS A 22 13.72 -4.07 -10.64
C LYS A 22 13.86 -3.51 -9.21
N THR A 23 14.99 -3.89 -8.60
CA THR A 23 15.99 -3.03 -7.94
C THR A 23 16.09 -1.64 -8.59
N GLU A 24 16.38 -0.61 -7.78
CA GLU A 24 16.41 0.86 -8.03
C GLU A 24 15.13 1.63 -7.64
N SER A 25 15.25 2.38 -6.53
CA SER A 25 14.43 3.50 -6.03
C SER A 25 12.91 3.32 -6.01
N LYS A 26 12.40 2.12 -5.73
CA LYS A 26 10.96 1.85 -5.69
C LYS A 26 10.38 2.27 -4.32
N PRO A 27 9.35 3.13 -4.27
CA PRO A 27 8.74 3.51 -3.00
C PRO A 27 8.14 2.27 -2.32
N LEU A 28 8.39 2.11 -1.02
CA LEU A 28 7.77 1.03 -0.25
C LEU A 28 6.29 1.33 -0.08
N ILE A 29 5.44 0.35 -0.41
CA ILE A 29 3.99 0.50 -0.36
C ILE A 29 3.41 -0.58 0.56
N SER A 30 2.83 -0.15 1.67
CA SER A 30 2.17 -1.00 2.66
C SER A 30 0.66 -0.75 2.65
N LEU A 31 -0.14 -1.81 2.62
CA LEU A 31 -1.61 -1.74 2.72
C LEU A 31 -2.05 -2.33 4.06
N SER A 32 -2.82 -1.57 4.83
CA SER A 32 -3.37 -1.97 6.13
C SER A 32 -4.90 -1.80 6.16
N GLY A 33 -5.57 -2.53 7.05
CA GLY A 33 -7.02 -2.47 7.26
C GLY A 33 -7.78 -3.72 6.76
N PRO A 34 -9.13 -3.73 6.86
CA PRO A 34 -9.98 -4.83 6.39
C PRO A 34 -9.71 -5.22 4.93
N LEU A 35 -9.44 -4.21 4.09
CA LEU A 35 -9.10 -4.38 2.69
C LEU A 35 -7.80 -5.17 2.45
N ALA A 36 -6.87 -5.22 3.41
CA ALA A 36 -5.59 -5.94 3.23
C ALA A 36 -5.77 -7.45 3.04
N LYS A 37 -6.94 -8.01 3.42
CA LYS A 37 -7.30 -9.41 3.17
C LYS A 37 -7.76 -9.65 1.72
N ARG A 38 -8.14 -8.59 1.01
CA ARG A 38 -8.66 -8.65 -0.35
C ARG A 38 -7.51 -8.66 -1.33
N LYS A 39 -7.59 -9.53 -2.33
CA LYS A 39 -6.52 -9.70 -3.30
C LYS A 39 -6.46 -8.49 -4.24
N ILE A 40 -5.25 -8.03 -4.52
CA ILE A 40 -4.99 -6.93 -5.46
C ILE A 40 -4.83 -7.55 -6.85
N VAL A 41 -5.72 -7.20 -7.77
CA VAL A 41 -5.66 -7.66 -9.17
C VAL A 41 -4.60 -6.87 -9.93
N LYS A 42 -4.62 -5.55 -9.76
CA LYS A 42 -3.70 -4.63 -10.44
C LYS A 42 -3.12 -3.64 -9.45
N LYS A 43 -1.81 -3.69 -9.28
CA LYS A 43 -1.05 -2.77 -8.44
C LYS A 43 -0.32 -1.77 -9.33
N TYR A 44 -0.50 -0.48 -9.05
CA TYR A 44 0.24 0.58 -9.72
C TYR A 44 1.22 1.26 -8.73
N SER A 45 2.51 1.30 -9.05
CA SER A 45 3.46 1.99 -8.19
C SER A 45 3.41 3.49 -8.47
N PRO A 46 3.42 4.37 -7.45
CA PRO A 46 3.46 5.80 -7.68
C PRO A 46 4.71 6.19 -8.42
N ARG A 47 4.52 6.99 -9.45
CA ARG A 47 5.61 7.54 -10.24
C ARG A 47 6.28 8.62 -9.42
N TYR A 48 7.56 8.42 -9.14
CA TYR A 48 8.38 9.44 -8.49
C TYR A 48 8.52 10.64 -9.45
N PRO A 49 8.16 11.86 -9.04
CA PRO A 49 8.33 13.04 -9.87
C PRO A 49 9.80 13.31 -10.19
N ALA A 50 10.10 13.76 -11.41
CA ALA A 50 11.49 14.00 -11.83
C ALA A 50 12.19 15.08 -11.00
N TRP A 51 11.46 16.12 -10.56
CA TRP A 51 12.01 17.15 -9.67
C TRP A 51 12.42 16.55 -8.31
N ALA A 52 11.59 15.66 -7.75
CA ALA A 52 11.84 15.06 -6.46
C ALA A 52 13.05 14.11 -6.49
N LEU A 53 13.27 13.42 -7.61
CA LEU A 53 14.49 12.64 -7.85
C LEU A 53 15.74 13.53 -7.92
N ARG A 54 15.64 14.72 -8.54
CA ARG A 54 16.76 15.66 -8.65
C ARG A 54 17.08 16.37 -7.33
N GLU A 55 16.06 16.72 -6.56
CA GLU A 55 16.20 17.49 -5.31
C GLU A 55 16.41 16.63 -4.08
N GLY A 56 16.34 15.29 -4.21
CA GLY A 56 16.48 14.42 -3.06
C GLY A 56 15.24 14.38 -2.17
N ALA A 57 14.06 14.71 -2.70
CA ALA A 57 12.86 14.95 -1.90
C ALA A 57 12.17 13.66 -1.46
N GLU A 58 12.46 13.22 -0.24
CA GLU A 58 11.89 12.02 0.38
C GLU A 58 10.69 12.34 1.27
N GLY A 59 9.87 11.33 1.55
CA GLY A 59 8.75 11.50 2.47
C GLY A 59 7.84 10.27 2.58
N THR A 60 7.04 10.25 3.64
CA THR A 60 6.06 9.17 3.87
C THR A 60 4.64 9.71 3.77
N VAL A 61 3.87 9.17 2.84
CA VAL A 61 2.45 9.48 2.64
C VAL A 61 1.60 8.35 3.21
N SER A 62 0.62 8.65 4.04
CA SER A 62 -0.40 7.69 4.46
C SER A 62 -1.77 8.16 3.96
N LEU A 63 -2.43 7.34 3.16
CA LEU A 63 -3.73 7.61 2.54
C LEU A 63 -4.76 6.60 3.02
N LYS A 64 -5.90 7.06 3.52
CA LYS A 64 -7.08 6.22 3.76
C LYS A 64 -8.00 6.29 2.56
N PHE A 65 -8.42 5.13 2.06
CA PHE A 65 -9.29 5.02 0.90
C PHE A 65 -10.30 3.91 1.10
N TRP A 66 -11.32 3.90 0.24
CA TRP A 66 -12.37 2.90 0.23
C TRP A 66 -12.41 2.20 -1.11
N VAL A 67 -12.70 0.91 -1.10
CA VAL A 67 -12.85 0.10 -2.30
C VAL A 67 -14.29 -0.39 -2.36
N SER A 68 -14.93 -0.13 -3.49
CA SER A 68 -16.30 -0.56 -3.76
C SER A 68 -16.40 -2.08 -3.89
N THR A 69 -17.63 -2.60 -3.90
CA THR A 69 -17.91 -4.02 -4.14
C THR A 69 -17.37 -4.50 -5.48
N ASP A 70 -17.29 -3.63 -6.49
CA ASP A 70 -16.75 -3.90 -7.82
C ASP A 70 -15.21 -4.04 -7.84
N GLY A 71 -14.51 -3.68 -6.75
CA GLY A 71 -13.04 -3.74 -6.66
C GLY A 71 -12.32 -2.46 -7.10
N HIS A 72 -13.06 -1.44 -7.55
CA HIS A 72 -12.52 -0.12 -7.82
C HIS A 72 -12.33 0.72 -6.55
N VAL A 73 -11.22 1.46 -6.50
CA VAL A 73 -10.96 2.47 -5.47
C VAL A 73 -11.88 3.67 -5.67
N LYS A 74 -12.56 4.10 -4.61
CA LYS A 74 -13.41 5.29 -4.63
C LYS A 74 -12.54 6.54 -4.68
N SER A 75 -13.06 7.58 -5.35
CA SER A 75 -12.40 8.89 -5.43
C SER A 75 -12.28 9.60 -4.08
N ASN A 76 -13.03 9.15 -3.06
CA ASN A 76 -12.92 9.67 -1.70
C ASN A 76 -11.67 9.10 -1.02
N ILE A 77 -10.55 9.82 -1.15
CA ILE A 77 -9.27 9.47 -0.56
C ILE A 77 -8.93 10.54 0.48
N VAL A 78 -8.68 10.11 1.71
CA VAL A 78 -8.33 10.98 2.83
C VAL A 78 -6.83 10.86 3.09
N ILE A 79 -6.11 11.98 3.09
CA ILE A 79 -4.69 12.01 3.44
C ILE A 79 -4.60 12.00 4.97
N LEU A 80 -4.09 10.91 5.54
CA LEU A 80 -3.83 10.80 6.98
C LEU A 80 -2.48 11.43 7.35
N LYS A 81 -1.48 11.26 6.48
CA LYS A 81 -0.15 11.84 6.63
C LYS A 81 0.34 12.27 5.27
N SER A 82 0.69 13.55 5.14
CA SER A 82 1.36 14.08 3.96
C SER A 82 2.86 13.81 4.03
N SER A 83 3.50 13.63 2.88
CA SER A 83 4.95 13.58 2.75
C SER A 83 5.65 14.90 3.07
N GLY A 84 4.90 16.01 3.13
CA GLY A 84 5.45 17.37 3.16
C GLY A 84 5.54 18.00 1.76
N TYR A 85 5.38 17.20 0.70
CA TYR A 85 5.38 17.67 -0.68
C TYR A 85 4.06 17.33 -1.38
N PRO A 86 3.25 18.32 -1.78
CA PRO A 86 1.95 18.07 -2.39
C PRO A 86 2.06 17.28 -3.71
N GLU A 87 3.17 17.39 -4.45
CA GLU A 87 3.36 16.63 -5.69
C GLU A 87 3.63 15.14 -5.44
N LEU A 88 4.32 14.78 -4.33
CA LEU A 88 4.48 13.38 -3.92
C LEU A 88 3.14 12.80 -3.46
N ASP A 89 2.36 13.58 -2.72
CA ASP A 89 1.01 13.19 -2.31
C ASP A 89 0.11 12.95 -3.54
N ARG A 90 0.14 13.85 -4.53
CA ARG A 90 -0.57 13.69 -5.81
C ARG A 90 -0.11 12.44 -6.56
N ALA A 91 1.20 12.16 -6.61
CA ALA A 91 1.73 10.96 -7.24
C ALA A 91 1.20 9.68 -6.56
N ALA A 92 1.14 9.67 -5.22
CA ALA A 92 0.56 8.57 -4.44
C ALA A 92 -0.94 8.38 -4.72
N ILE A 93 -1.71 9.46 -4.74
CA ILE A 93 -3.15 9.44 -5.03
C ILE A 93 -3.43 8.93 -6.45
N ASN A 94 -2.71 9.46 -7.45
CA ASN A 94 -2.89 9.06 -8.85
C ASN A 94 -2.57 7.57 -9.06
N ALA A 95 -1.56 7.07 -8.35
CA ALA A 95 -1.24 5.64 -8.37
C ALA A 95 -2.36 4.81 -7.77
N LEU A 96 -2.83 5.19 -6.58
CA LEU A 96 -3.88 4.49 -5.86
C LEU A 96 -5.20 4.44 -6.65
N LYS A 97 -5.57 5.52 -7.36
CA LYS A 97 -6.74 5.55 -8.24
C LYS A 97 -6.69 4.51 -9.36
N MET A 98 -5.50 4.10 -9.78
CA MET A 98 -5.32 3.08 -10.82
C MET A 98 -5.22 1.65 -10.27
N TRP A 99 -5.35 1.46 -8.95
CA TRP A 99 -5.38 0.12 -8.37
C TRP A 99 -6.73 -0.54 -8.60
N ILE A 100 -6.67 -1.82 -8.88
CA ILE A 100 -7.85 -2.67 -9.03
C ILE A 100 -7.71 -3.81 -8.03
N PHE A 101 -8.72 -3.96 -7.19
CA PHE A 101 -8.87 -5.04 -6.24
C PHE A 101 -9.85 -6.07 -6.80
N GLU A 102 -9.84 -7.29 -6.28
CA GLU A 102 -10.89 -8.25 -6.64
C GLU A 102 -12.26 -7.71 -6.20
N PRO A 103 -13.35 -7.98 -6.93
CA PRO A 103 -14.69 -7.68 -6.45
C PRO A 103 -15.00 -8.49 -5.18
N GLY A 104 -15.95 -8.02 -4.39
CA GLY A 104 -16.22 -8.55 -3.06
C GLY A 104 -17.54 -8.03 -2.52
N SER A 105 -18.07 -8.73 -1.52
CA SER A 105 -19.47 -8.59 -1.11
C SER A 105 -19.79 -7.29 -0.37
N LYS A 106 -18.78 -6.54 0.08
CA LYS A 106 -18.96 -5.29 0.83
C LYS A 106 -17.90 -4.25 0.46
N GLU A 107 -18.23 -2.98 0.72
CA GLU A 107 -17.28 -1.89 0.69
C GLU A 107 -16.33 -2.01 1.88
N GLU A 108 -15.04 -1.88 1.62
CA GLU A 108 -13.99 -1.99 2.63
C GLU A 108 -13.05 -0.80 2.52
N TRP A 109 -12.56 -0.34 3.66
CA TRP A 109 -11.55 0.70 3.71
C TRP A 109 -10.17 0.10 3.95
N GLY A 110 -9.15 0.83 3.49
CA GLY A 110 -7.75 0.51 3.70
C GLY A 110 -6.92 1.77 3.93
N ILE A 111 -5.74 1.58 4.49
CA ILE A 111 -4.70 2.60 4.64
C ILE A 111 -3.52 2.18 3.78
N LEU A 112 -3.17 3.01 2.80
CA LEU A 112 -1.99 2.89 1.98
C LEU A 112 -0.89 3.78 2.55
N THR A 113 0.20 3.19 3.00
CA THR A 113 1.42 3.94 3.33
C THR A 113 2.40 3.81 2.17
N VAL A 114 2.85 4.93 1.62
CA VAL A 114 3.84 5.04 0.55
C VAL A 114 5.05 5.78 1.11
N ILE A 115 6.21 5.13 1.11
CA ILE A 115 7.48 5.73 1.52
C ILE A 115 8.29 6.02 0.26
N PHE A 116 8.44 7.31 -0.06
CA PHE A 116 9.35 7.80 -1.09
C PHE A 116 10.74 7.92 -0.48
N GLN A 117 11.63 7.01 -0.88
CA GLN A 117 13.05 7.04 -0.51
C GLN A 117 13.91 6.93 -1.76
N LEU A 118 15.07 7.55 -1.73
CA LEU A 118 16.13 7.39 -2.72
C LEU A 118 17.06 6.30 -2.19
N ILE A 119 17.31 5.28 -3.02
CA ILE A 119 18.33 4.25 -2.75
C ILE A 119 19.52 4.43 -3.66
#